data_AF-A0ABD1VSH6-F1
#
_entry.id   AF-A0ABD1VSH6-F1
#
_cell.length_a   1.000
_cell.length_b   1.000
_cell.length_c   1.000
_cell.angle_alpha   90.00
_cell.angle_beta   90.00
_cell.angle_gamma   90.00
#
_symmetry.space_group_name_H-M   'P 1'
#
loop_
_entity.id
_entity.type
_entity.pdbx_description
1 polymer ?
#
loop_
_entity_poly.entity_id
_entity_poly.type
_entity_poly.pdbx_seq_one_letter_code
_entity_poly.pdbx_strand_id
1 'polypeptide(L)'
;MNRFNDLRQKMNSEYRETVQRRYYTVTGENPYEKILDNLITTGESETFLQKVIQEQGRGQVMDTIMEIQERHDAVKEMEKNLRELHQVFMDMAVLVQSQGEQLNDIESHVNRANSFVRGGDSAARGGQETPEEYQKNYISWPAGVGWGFL
;
A
#
# COMPACT_ATOMS: atom_id res chain seq x y z
N MET A 1 -21.72 52.36 -57.61
CA MET A 1 -22.58 52.31 -56.40
C MET A 1 -22.83 50.90 -55.90
N ASN A 2 -23.37 49.98 -56.71
CA ASN A 2 -23.70 48.61 -56.24
C ASN A 2 -22.50 47.86 -55.65
N ARG A 3 -21.35 47.82 -56.33
CA ARG A 3 -20.13 47.16 -55.82
C ARG A 3 -19.67 47.63 -54.43
N PHE A 4 -19.85 48.90 -54.09
CA PHE A 4 -19.47 49.42 -52.78
C PHE A 4 -20.45 48.96 -51.70
N ASN A 5 -21.75 48.97 -52.01
CA ASN A 5 -22.78 48.45 -51.11
C ASN A 5 -22.62 46.94 -50.90
N ASP A 6 -22.33 46.19 -51.95
CA ASP A 6 -22.07 44.75 -51.90
C ASP A 6 -20.84 44.44 -51.03
N LEU A 7 -19.74 45.20 -51.20
CA LEU A 7 -18.54 45.05 -50.39
C LEU A 7 -18.79 45.38 -48.92
N ARG A 8 -19.54 46.46 -48.65
CA ARG A 8 -19.90 46.86 -47.28
C ARG A 8 -20.77 45.81 -46.60
N GLN A 9 -21.74 45.26 -47.32
CA GLN A 9 -22.61 44.19 -46.81
C GLN A 9 -21.81 42.92 -46.52
N LYS A 10 -20.88 42.55 -47.43
CA LYS A 10 -19.98 41.43 -47.24
C LYS A 10 -19.08 41.60 -46.01
N MET A 11 -18.41 42.75 -45.88
CA MET A 11 -17.60 43.05 -44.69
C MET A 11 -18.40 42.95 -43.39
N ASN A 12 -19.62 43.51 -43.37
CA ASN A 12 -20.44 43.48 -42.17
C ASN A 12 -20.87 42.05 -41.82
N SER A 13 -21.20 41.23 -42.82
CA SER A 13 -21.50 39.81 -42.60
C SER A 13 -20.30 39.01 -42.07
N GLU A 14 -19.10 39.24 -42.61
CA GLU A 14 -17.86 38.58 -42.16
C GLU A 14 -17.49 39.01 -40.72
N TYR A 15 -17.68 40.29 -40.40
CA TYR A 15 -17.45 40.81 -39.05
C TYR A 15 -18.44 40.21 -38.05
N ARG A 16 -19.74 40.16 -38.39
CA ARG A 16 -20.78 39.53 -37.57
C ARG A 16 -20.47 38.06 -37.27
N GLU A 17 -20.09 37.30 -38.30
CA GLU A 17 -19.72 35.90 -38.16
C GLU A 17 -18.50 35.71 -37.23
N THR A 18 -17.50 36.59 -37.36
CA THR A 18 -16.29 36.56 -36.53
C THR A 18 -16.61 36.80 -35.06
N VAL A 19 -17.43 37.81 -34.75
CA VAL A 19 -17.84 38.13 -33.36
C VAL A 19 -18.66 36.98 -32.76
N GLN A 20 -19.60 36.41 -33.53
CA GLN A 20 -20.42 35.28 -33.09
C GLN A 20 -19.56 34.05 -32.76
N ARG A 21 -18.61 33.69 -33.64
CA ARG A 21 -17.74 32.53 -33.43
C ARG A 21 -16.88 32.68 -32.18
N ARG A 22 -16.32 33.88 -31.96
CA ARG A 22 -15.50 34.17 -30.76
C ARG A 22 -16.34 34.12 -29.48
N TYR A 23 -17.55 34.68 -29.51
CA TYR A 23 -18.48 34.59 -28.38
C TYR A 23 -18.75 33.13 -28.00
N TYR A 24 -19.03 32.27 -28.98
CA TYR A 24 -19.26 30.84 -28.74
C TYR A 24 -18.02 30.14 -28.20
N THR A 25 -16.84 30.42 -28.74
CA THR A 25 -15.58 29.82 -28.26
C THR A 25 -15.31 30.14 -26.79
N VAL A 26 -15.64 31.36 -26.36
CA VAL A 26 -15.44 31.77 -24.97
C VAL A 26 -16.58 31.22 -24.11
N THR A 27 -17.83 31.59 -24.39
CA THR A 27 -18.97 31.28 -23.51
C THR A 27 -19.50 29.85 -23.62
N GLY A 28 -19.22 29.14 -24.71
CA GLY A 28 -19.82 27.84 -25.04
C GLY A 28 -21.26 27.92 -25.56
N GLU A 29 -21.85 29.11 -25.66
CA GLU A 29 -23.24 29.33 -26.05
C GLU A 29 -23.35 30.27 -27.26
N ASN A 30 -24.42 30.16 -28.05
CA ASN A 30 -24.68 31.10 -29.15
C ASN A 30 -25.25 32.42 -28.62
N PRO A 31 -24.76 33.58 -29.06
CA PRO A 31 -25.28 34.87 -28.63
C PRO A 31 -26.69 35.10 -29.18
N TYR A 32 -27.55 35.73 -28.37
CA TYR A 32 -28.83 36.25 -28.87
C TYR A 32 -28.58 37.39 -29.86
N GLU A 33 -29.45 37.52 -30.87
CA GLU A 33 -29.37 38.54 -31.93
C GLU A 33 -29.10 39.95 -31.38
N LYS A 34 -29.83 40.33 -30.32
CA LYS A 34 -29.68 41.65 -29.66
C LYS A 34 -28.30 41.86 -29.02
N ILE A 35 -27.72 40.79 -28.45
CA ILE A 35 -26.39 40.87 -27.82
C ILE A 35 -25.33 41.01 -28.91
N LEU A 36 -25.44 40.21 -29.97
CA LEU A 36 -24.53 40.27 -31.11
C LEU A 36 -24.57 41.65 -31.79
N ASP A 37 -25.76 42.19 -32.04
CA ASP A 37 -25.94 43.52 -32.63
C ASP A 37 -25.37 44.62 -31.72
N ASN A 38 -25.55 44.51 -30.40
CA ASN A 38 -24.96 45.45 -29.45
C ASN A 38 -23.43 45.38 -29.48
N LEU A 39 -22.82 44.19 -29.44
CA LEU A 39 -21.36 44.03 -29.48
C LEU A 39 -20.74 44.56 -30.77
N ILE A 40 -21.46 44.44 -31.90
CA ILE A 40 -21.04 44.97 -33.20
C ILE A 40 -21.19 46.50 -33.24
N THR A 41 -22.27 47.05 -32.67
CA THR A 41 -22.57 48.48 -32.71
C THR A 41 -21.69 49.28 -31.75
N THR A 42 -21.43 48.75 -30.55
CA THR A 42 -20.58 49.42 -29.54
C THR A 42 -19.09 49.25 -29.83
N GLY A 43 -18.70 48.24 -30.61
CA GLY A 43 -17.29 47.89 -30.83
C GLY A 43 -16.62 47.25 -29.61
N GLU A 44 -17.37 46.95 -28.54
CA GLU A 44 -16.84 46.42 -27.27
C GLU A 44 -16.69 44.88 -27.28
N SER A 45 -16.74 44.25 -28.45
CA SER A 45 -16.60 42.79 -28.57
C SER A 45 -15.31 42.27 -27.92
N GLU A 46 -14.18 42.97 -28.05
CA GLU A 46 -12.90 42.52 -27.48
C GLU A 46 -12.85 42.66 -25.95
N THR A 47 -13.32 43.78 -25.39
CA THR A 47 -13.33 44.01 -23.94
C THR A 47 -14.32 43.09 -23.24
N PHE A 48 -15.46 42.80 -23.87
CA PHE A 48 -16.42 41.80 -23.41
C PHE A 48 -15.78 40.41 -23.37
N LEU A 49 -15.18 39.95 -24.48
CA LEU A 49 -14.53 38.63 -24.54
C LEU A 49 -13.39 38.53 -23.51
N GLN A 50 -12.61 39.59 -23.32
CA GLN A 50 -11.54 39.62 -22.32
C GLN A 50 -12.08 39.50 -20.88
N LYS A 51 -13.19 40.18 -20.56
CA LYS A 51 -13.87 40.04 -19.26
C LYS A 51 -14.38 38.61 -19.06
N VAL A 52 -15.04 38.04 -20.06
CA VAL A 52 -15.55 36.67 -19.96
C VAL A 52 -14.41 35.67 -19.81
N ILE A 53 -13.30 35.81 -20.55
CA ILE A 53 -12.11 34.94 -20.36
C ILE A 53 -11.54 35.07 -18.94
N GLN A 54 -11.48 36.28 -18.38
CA GLN A 54 -11.02 36.50 -17.01
C GLN A 54 -11.99 35.94 -15.96
N GLU A 55 -13.30 36.10 -16.17
CA GLU A 55 -14.35 35.63 -15.27
C GLU A 55 -14.49 34.10 -15.32
N GLN A 56 -14.45 33.51 -16.51
CA GLN A 56 -14.56 32.08 -16.76
C GLN A 56 -13.28 31.32 -16.42
N GLY A 57 -12.10 31.93 -16.63
CA GLY A 57 -10.82 31.38 -16.18
C GLY A 57 -10.68 31.33 -14.66
N ARG A 58 -11.36 32.21 -13.93
CA ARG A 58 -11.31 32.26 -12.46
C ARG A 58 -12.13 31.13 -11.81
N GLY A 59 -13.24 30.72 -12.41
CA GLY A 59 -14.04 29.57 -11.94
C GLY A 59 -13.30 28.24 -12.12
N GLN A 60 -12.79 27.98 -13.33
CA GLN A 60 -12.05 26.74 -13.62
C GLN A 60 -10.74 26.63 -12.83
N VAL A 61 -10.01 27.74 -12.64
CA VAL A 61 -8.81 27.74 -11.80
C VAL A 61 -9.16 27.48 -10.33
N MET A 62 -10.27 28.02 -9.82
CA MET A 62 -10.67 27.78 -8.44
C MET A 62 -11.14 26.33 -8.21
N ASP A 63 -11.88 25.75 -9.16
CA ASP A 63 -12.28 24.34 -9.12
C ASP A 63 -11.05 23.42 -9.17
N THR A 64 -10.09 23.74 -10.04
CA THR A 64 -8.82 22.99 -10.13
C THR A 64 -8.02 23.10 -8.83
N ILE A 65 -7.95 24.29 -8.22
CA ILE A 65 -7.28 24.48 -6.92
C ILE A 65 -7.98 23.68 -5.82
N MET A 66 -9.31 23.64 -5.82
CA MET A 66 -10.10 22.86 -4.86
C MET A 66 -9.86 21.35 -5.02
N GLU A 67 -9.83 20.86 -6.27
CA GLU A 67 -9.50 19.46 -6.57
C GLU A 67 -8.06 19.12 -6.15
N ILE A 68 -7.10 20.00 -6.43
CA ILE A 68 -5.70 19.83 -6.00
C ILE A 68 -5.60 19.75 -4.48
N GLN A 69 -6.34 20.61 -3.76
CA GLN A 69 -6.37 20.62 -2.30
C GLN A 69 -6.96 19.32 -1.73
N GLU A 70 -8.08 18.85 -2.27
CA GLU A 70 -8.72 17.60 -1.85
C GLU A 70 -7.79 16.39 -2.05
N ARG A 71 -7.13 16.30 -3.21
CA ARG A 71 -6.13 15.25 -3.48
C ARG A 71 -4.94 15.33 -2.54
N HIS A 72 -4.44 16.53 -2.25
CA HIS A 72 -3.33 16.73 -1.32
C HIS A 72 -3.67 16.24 0.09
N ASP A 73 -4.89 16.53 0.57
CA ASP A 73 -5.34 16.09 1.89
C ASP A 73 -5.48 14.56 1.95
N ALA A 74 -5.97 13.92 0.88
CA ALA A 74 -5.99 12.46 0.77
C ALA A 74 -4.59 11.83 0.77
N VAL A 75 -3.61 12.44 0.08
CA VAL A 75 -2.21 11.98 0.09
C VAL A 75 -1.61 12.07 1.48
N LYS A 76 -1.85 13.18 2.19
CA LYS A 76 -1.38 13.38 3.56
C LYS A 76 -1.94 12.34 4.53
N GLU A 77 -3.20 11.94 4.35
CA GLU A 77 -3.82 10.85 5.11
C GLU A 77 -3.17 9.49 4.78
N MET A 78 -2.93 9.20 3.51
CA MET A 78 -2.21 7.97 3.10
C MET A 78 -0.80 7.90 3.70
N GLU A 79 -0.05 9.00 3.70
CA GLU A 79 1.27 9.06 4.33
C GLU A 79 1.22 8.80 5.84
N LYS A 80 0.20 9.34 6.52
CA LYS A 80 -0.03 9.06 7.95
C LYS A 80 -0.27 7.56 8.17
N ASN A 81 -1.18 6.97 7.39
CA ASN A 81 -1.52 5.55 7.50
C ASN A 81 -0.33 4.64 7.20
N LEU A 82 0.50 4.98 6.20
CA LEU A 82 1.74 4.24 5.88
C LEU A 82 2.75 4.31 7.02
N ARG A 83 2.89 5.48 7.66
CA ARG A 83 3.79 5.63 8.82
C ARG A 83 3.33 4.78 10.00
N GLU A 84 2.03 4.77 10.28
CA GLU A 84 1.44 3.92 11.33
C GLU A 84 1.64 2.43 11.02
N LEU A 85 1.41 2.01 9.77
CA LEU A 85 1.63 0.64 9.34
C LEU A 85 3.12 0.24 9.46
N HIS A 86 4.03 1.12 9.08
CA HIS A 86 5.47 0.87 9.24
C HIS A 86 5.85 0.67 10.72
N GLN A 87 5.27 1.46 11.62
CA GLN A 87 5.48 1.29 13.05
C GLN A 87 4.98 -0.08 13.52
N VAL A 88 3.80 -0.53 13.09
CA VAL A 88 3.29 -1.88 13.39
C VAL A 88 4.25 -2.96 12.87
N PHE A 89 4.80 -2.81 11.65
CA PHE A 89 5.79 -3.76 11.13
C PHE A 89 7.07 -3.81 11.97
N MET A 90 7.56 -2.66 12.43
CA MET A 90 8.74 -2.59 13.29
C MET A 90 8.48 -3.22 14.67
N ASP A 91 7.32 -2.94 15.26
CA ASP A 91 6.91 -3.53 16.54
C ASP A 91 6.76 -5.07 16.39
N MET A 92 6.21 -5.55 15.27
CA MET A 92 6.15 -6.99 14.97
C MET A 92 7.54 -7.60 14.78
N ALA A 93 8.48 -6.90 14.13
CA ALA A 93 9.84 -7.38 13.95
C ALA A 93 10.55 -7.56 15.30
N VAL A 94 10.36 -6.64 16.25
CA VAL A 94 10.88 -6.74 17.62
C VAL A 94 10.26 -7.94 18.35
N LEU A 95 8.94 -8.13 18.26
CA LEU A 95 8.24 -9.25 18.89
C LEU A 95 8.68 -10.62 18.34
N VAL A 96 8.87 -10.75 17.02
CA VAL A 96 9.37 -11.97 16.39
C VAL A 96 10.80 -12.26 16.81
N GLN A 97 11.66 -11.23 16.86
CA GLN A 97 13.04 -11.40 17.34
C GLN A 97 13.09 -11.83 18.81
N SER A 98 12.26 -11.25 19.66
CA SER A 98 12.10 -11.65 21.07
C SER A 98 11.58 -13.08 21.23
N GLN A 99 10.66 -13.54 20.37
CA GLN A 99 10.14 -14.92 20.41
C GLN A 99 11.09 -15.96 19.80
N GLY A 100 12.09 -15.54 19.01
CA GLY A 100 13.13 -16.44 18.48
C GLY A 100 13.98 -17.11 19.56
N GLU A 101 14.17 -16.46 20.72
CA GLU A 101 14.88 -17.08 21.85
C GLU A 101 14.06 -18.18 22.55
N GLN A 102 12.74 -18.04 22.64
CA GLN A 102 11.88 -19.04 23.30
C GLN A 102 11.69 -20.33 22.48
N LEU A 103 11.83 -20.27 21.14
CA LEU A 103 11.78 -21.47 20.30
C LEU A 103 12.99 -22.39 20.54
N ASN A 104 14.18 -21.82 20.79
CA ASN A 104 15.37 -22.59 21.18
C ASN A 104 15.19 -23.31 22.51
N ASP A 105 14.44 -22.72 23.45
CA ASP A 105 14.17 -23.34 24.74
C ASP A 105 13.22 -24.54 24.60
N ILE A 106 12.17 -24.45 23.78
CA ILE A 106 11.26 -25.58 23.55
C ILE A 106 11.99 -26.75 22.89
N GLU A 107 12.79 -26.51 21.85
CA GLU A 107 13.60 -27.56 21.22
C GLU A 107 14.58 -28.19 22.23
N SER A 108 15.22 -27.36 23.05
CA SER A 108 16.11 -27.82 24.12
C SER A 108 15.38 -28.66 25.17
N HIS A 109 14.18 -28.26 25.58
CA HIS A 109 13.35 -29.01 26.53
C HIS A 109 12.85 -30.34 25.95
N VAL A 110 12.43 -30.37 24.67
CA VAL A 110 12.01 -31.60 23.98
C VAL A 110 13.19 -32.55 23.78
N ASN A 111 14.36 -32.05 23.37
CA ASN A 111 15.57 -32.84 23.22
C ASN A 111 16.04 -33.43 24.55
N ARG A 112 15.97 -32.66 25.65
CA ARG A 112 16.22 -33.16 27.01
C ARG A 112 15.21 -34.24 27.42
N ALA A 113 13.92 -34.03 27.19
CA ALA A 113 12.91 -35.03 27.52
C ALA A 113 13.13 -36.34 26.73
N ASN A 114 13.44 -36.24 25.44
CA ASN A 114 13.73 -37.40 24.59
C ASN A 114 15.00 -38.16 25.04
N SER A 115 16.06 -37.44 25.44
CA SER A 115 17.29 -38.08 25.93
C SER A 115 17.08 -38.81 27.26
N PHE A 116 16.29 -38.24 28.18
CA PHE A 116 15.91 -38.91 29.43
C PHE A 116 15.10 -40.19 29.18
N VAL A 117 14.12 -40.15 28.27
CA VAL A 117 13.31 -41.33 27.91
C VAL A 117 14.17 -42.43 27.28
N ARG A 118 15.05 -42.08 26.33
CA ARG A 118 15.98 -43.05 25.71
C ARG A 118 16.96 -43.65 26.70
N GLY A 119 17.50 -42.83 27.61
CA GLY A 119 18.38 -43.31 28.68
C GLY A 119 17.68 -44.28 29.62
N GLY A 120 16.42 -43.97 29.99
CA GLY A 120 15.58 -44.88 30.78
C GLY A 120 15.29 -46.21 30.07
N ASP A 121 14.95 -46.17 28.77
CA ASP A 121 14.69 -47.37 27.96
C ASP A 121 15.94 -48.26 27.81
N SER A 122 17.10 -47.65 27.58
CA SER A 122 18.37 -48.40 27.47
C SER A 122 18.86 -48.95 28.81
N ALA A 123 18.68 -48.22 29.92
CA ALA A 123 18.95 -48.75 31.26
C ALA A 123 18.01 -49.90 31.63
N ALA A 124 16.72 -49.81 31.26
CA ALA A 124 15.75 -50.87 31.48
C ALA A 124 16.09 -52.13 30.66
N ARG A 125 16.54 -51.98 29.40
CA ARG A 125 17.02 -53.10 28.57
C ARG A 125 18.32 -53.72 29.08
N GLY A 126 19.32 -52.92 29.46
CA GLY A 126 20.56 -53.44 30.05
C GLY A 126 20.33 -54.14 31.40
N GLY A 127 19.34 -53.67 32.17
CA GLY A 127 18.86 -54.36 33.37
C GLY A 127 18.12 -55.68 33.08
N GLN A 128 17.58 -55.86 31.88
CA GLN A 128 16.97 -57.12 31.42
C GLN A 128 17.97 -58.10 30.78
N GLU A 129 19.11 -57.62 30.26
CA GLU A 129 20.17 -58.49 29.71
C GLU A 129 21.11 -59.05 30.79
N THR A 130 21.19 -58.39 31.94
CA THR A 130 22.06 -58.81 33.06
C THR A 130 21.54 -59.90 34.02
N PRO A 131 20.28 -60.37 34.05
CA PRO A 131 19.87 -61.42 34.99
C PRO A 131 20.59 -62.77 34.81
N GLU A 132 20.94 -63.15 33.57
CA GLU A 132 21.51 -64.48 33.29
C GLU A 132 23.01 -64.59 33.62
N GLU A 133 23.77 -63.50 33.51
CA GLU A 133 25.21 -63.52 33.72
C GLU A 133 25.58 -63.56 35.21
N TYR A 134 24.79 -62.90 36.07
CA TYR A 134 24.95 -63.00 37.52
C TYR A 134 24.55 -64.38 38.08
N GLN A 135 23.59 -65.09 37.47
CA GLN A 135 23.20 -66.44 37.90
C GLN A 135 24.23 -67.52 37.50
N LYS A 136 24.86 -67.41 36.32
CA LYS A 136 25.89 -68.38 35.89
C LYS A 136 27.15 -68.35 36.74
N ASN A 137 27.55 -67.17 37.21
CA ASN A 137 28.80 -67.01 37.97
C ASN A 137 28.72 -67.49 39.42
N TYR A 138 27.51 -67.64 39.99
CA TYR A 138 27.31 -68.17 41.35
C TYR A 138 27.27 -69.71 41.41
N ILE A 139 27.11 -70.39 40.26
CA ILE A 139 26.91 -71.85 40.21
C ILE A 139 28.20 -72.59 39.81
N SER A 140 29.23 -71.88 39.34
CA SER A 140 30.49 -72.50 38.94
C SER A 140 31.63 -72.22 39.95
N TRP A 141 32.00 -73.28 40.68
CA TRP A 141 33.25 -73.54 41.45
C TRP A 141 33.22 -73.34 42.99
N PRO A 142 33.86 -74.23 43.79
CA PRO A 142 33.89 -75.70 43.72
C PRO A 142 33.57 -76.35 45.10
N ALA A 143 32.72 -77.38 45.13
CA ALA A 143 32.61 -78.24 46.31
C ALA A 143 33.77 -79.26 46.31
N GLY A 144 34.85 -78.97 47.05
CA GLY A 144 35.92 -79.95 47.21
C GLY A 144 37.27 -79.43 47.71
N VAL A 145 37.33 -78.70 48.83
CA VAL A 145 38.56 -78.59 49.62
C VAL A 145 38.25 -79.06 51.05
N GLY A 146 38.39 -80.36 51.26
CA GLY A 146 38.36 -81.01 52.57
C GLY A 146 39.77 -81.26 53.08
N TRP A 147 40.23 -80.39 53.98
CA TRP A 147 41.05 -80.62 55.18
C TRP A 147 42.00 -81.83 55.24
N GLY A 148 43.28 -81.56 55.53
CA GLY A 148 44.23 -82.57 56.00
C GLY A 148 45.53 -81.96 56.54
N PHE A 149 45.55 -81.68 57.85
CA PHE A 149 46.72 -81.31 58.65
C PHE A 149 47.77 -82.45 58.67
N LEU A 150 49.03 -82.11 58.34
CA LEU A 150 50.34 -82.54 58.87
C LEU A 150 51.41 -82.55 57.77
#